data_AF-A0A1Q3STH5-F1
#
_entry.id   AF-A0A1Q3STH5-F1
#
_cell.length_a   1.000
_cell.length_b   1.000
_cell.length_c   1.000
_cell.angle_alpha   90.00
_cell.angle_beta   90.00
_cell.angle_gamma   90.00
#
_symmetry.space_group_name_H-M   'P 1'
#
loop_
_entity.id
_entity.type
_entity.pdbx_description
1 polymer ?
#
loop_
_entity_poly.entity_id
_entity_poly.type
_entity_poly.pdbx_seq_one_letter_code
_entity_poly.pdbx_strand_id
1 'polypeptide(L)' 'MFLEIVQFGGYKLKSMIGKGGVAEVWLADQLALDREVAVKVISSELVNGDDADFIDRFKR' A
#
# COMPACT_ATOMS: atom_id res chain seq x y z
N MET A 1 -13.55 19.03 -8.31
CA MET A 1 -13.38 18.14 -7.14
C MET A 1 -12.03 17.46 -7.34
N PHE A 2 -10.96 18.00 -6.75
CA PHE A 2 -9.64 17.40 -6.87
C PHE A 2 -9.54 16.31 -5.81
N LEU A 3 -9.33 15.05 -6.21
CA LEU A 3 -8.90 14.03 -5.27
C LEU A 3 -7.59 14.51 -4.66
N GLU A 4 -7.49 14.56 -3.33
CA GLU A 4 -6.21 14.75 -2.68
C GLU A 4 -5.27 13.64 -3.14
N ILE A 5 -4.19 14.03 -3.79
CA ILE A 5 -3.12 13.12 -4.15
C ILE A 5 -2.35 12.83 -2.87
N VAL A 6 -2.51 11.61 -2.35
CA VAL A 6 -1.76 11.15 -1.19
C VAL A 6 -0.36 10.75 -1.64
N GLN A 7 0.64 11.41 -1.08
CA GLN A 7 2.06 11.10 -1.29
C GLN A 7 2.69 10.64 0.02
N PHE A 8 3.37 9.49 0.00
CA PHE A 8 4.07 8.96 1.16
C PHE A 8 5.37 8.28 0.72
N GLY A 9 6.47 8.46 1.47
CA GLY A 9 7.72 7.71 1.23
C GLY A 9 8.31 7.77 -0.19
N GLY A 10 8.02 8.82 -0.97
CA GLY A 10 8.44 8.92 -2.37
C GLY A 10 7.52 8.25 -3.38
N TYR A 11 6.34 7.80 -2.95
CA TYR A 11 5.29 7.23 -3.79
C TYR A 11 4.09 8.16 -3.86
N LYS A 12 3.53 8.32 -5.06
CA LYS A 12 2.32 9.09 -5.30
C LYS A 12 1.18 8.13 -5.63
N LEU A 13 0.20 7.98 -4.74
CA LEU A 13 -0.93 7.08 -4.95
C LEU A 13 -1.87 7.63 -6.03
N LYS A 14 -2.33 6.75 -6.93
CA LYS A 14 -3.24 7.06 -8.04
C LYS A 14 -4.63 6.49 -7.82
N SER A 15 -4.76 5.17 -7.86
CA SER A 15 -6.05 4.47 -7.78
C SER A 15 -5.90 3.12 -7.09
N MET A 16 -6.91 2.68 -6.35
CA MET A 16 -6.97 1.32 -5.83
C MET A 16 -7.16 0.35 -7.01
N ILE A 17 -6.34 -0.71 -7.05
CA ILE A 17 -6.36 -1.76 -8.07
C ILE A 17 -6.66 -3.15 -7.50
N GLY A 18 -6.75 -3.27 -6.18
CA GLY A 18 -7.17 -4.50 -5.52
C GLY A 18 -7.47 -4.29 -4.04
N LYS A 19 -8.31 -5.16 -3.50
CA LYS A 19 -8.62 -5.22 -2.08
C LYS A 19 -8.74 -6.68 -1.65
N GLY A 20 -8.11 -7.02 -0.53
CA GLY A 20 -8.17 -8.32 0.10
C GLY A 20 -8.39 -8.16 1.61
N GLY A 21 -8.46 -9.28 2.33
CA GLY A 21 -8.95 -9.34 3.72
C GLY A 21 -8.45 -8.22 4.64
N VAL A 22 -7.15 -7.93 4.64
CA VAL A 22 -6.52 -6.93 5.54
C VAL A 22 -5.72 -5.85 4.81
N ALA A 23 -5.79 -5.83 3.48
CA ALA A 23 -4.92 -4.99 2.68
C ALA A 23 -5.60 -4.46 1.42
N GLU A 24 -5.19 -3.26 1.04
CA GLU A 24 -5.54 -2.61 -0.21
C GLU A 24 -4.29 -2.50 -1.09
N VAL A 25 -4.45 -2.68 -2.39
CA VAL A 25 -3.37 -2.53 -3.38
C VAL A 25 -3.69 -1.33 -4.23
N TRP A 26 -2.76 -0.40 -4.31
CA TRP A 26 -2.88 0.85 -5.02
C TRP A 26 -1.86 0.94 -6.15
N LEU A 27 -2.28 1.48 -7.29
CA LEU A 27 -1.38 1.95 -8.32
C LEU A 27 -0.71 3.23 -7.85
N ALA A 28 0.59 3.35 -8.04
CA ALA A 28 1.36 4.51 -7.61
C ALA A 28 2.54 4.81 -8.53
N ASP A 29 2.98 6.06 -8.56
CA ASP A 29 4.24 6.45 -9.18
C ASP A 29 5.35 6.45 -8.12
N GLN A 30 6.44 5.71 -8.34
CA GLN A 30 7.65 5.78 -7.52
C GLN A 30 8.56 6.89 -8.06
N LEU A 31 8.53 8.05 -7.40
CA LEU A 31 9.14 9.29 -7.93
C LEU A 31 10.65 9.19 -8.15
N ALA A 32 11.36 8.47 -7.27
CA ALA A 32 12.81 8.34 -7.36
C ALA A 32 13.29 7.53 -8.58
N LEU A 33 12.44 6.64 -9.11
CA LEU A 33 12.77 5.74 -10.22
C LEU A 33 11.91 5.98 -11.46
N ASP A 34 11.04 6.99 -11.42
CA ASP A 34 10.11 7.37 -12.50
C ASP A 34 9.39 6.16 -13.13
N ARG A 35 8.79 5.32 -12.27
CA ARG A 35 8.08 4.12 -12.72
C ARG A 35 6.78 3.91 -11.96
N GLU A 36 5.86 3.21 -12.61
CA GLU A 36 4.61 2.77 -11.99
C GLU A 36 4.83 1.50 -11.16
N VAL A 37 4.25 1.45 -9.97
CA VAL A 37 4.35 0.34 -9.02
C VAL A 37 3.01 0.04 -8.36
N ALA A 38 2.85 -1.19 -7.85
CA ALA A 38 1.78 -1.54 -6.94
C ALA A 38 2.25 -1.35 -5.48
N VAL A 39 1.50 -0.57 -4.71
CA VAL A 39 1.71 -0.36 -3.27
C VAL A 39 0.65 -1.14 -2.50
N LYS A 40 1.07 -2.08 -1.65
CA LYS A 40 0.17 -2.79 -0.74
C LYS A 40 0.13 -2.09 0.61
N VAL A 41 -1.03 -1.54 0.97
CA VAL A 41 -1.30 -0.88 2.26
C VAL A 41 -2.00 -1.86 3.17
N ILE A 42 -1.45 -2.06 4.37
CA ILE A 42 -2.00 -2.99 5.37
C ILE A 42 -2.76 -2.18 6.42
N SER A 43 -4.00 -2.57 6.74
CA SER A 43 -4.72 -1.97 7.85
C SER A 43 -4.15 -2.49 9.17
N SER A 44 -3.54 -1.59 9.95
CA SER A 44 -3.03 -1.91 11.29
C SER A 44 -4.13 -2.31 12.27
N GLU A 45 -5.39 -1.91 12.03
CA GLU A 45 -6.53 -2.23 12.89
C GLU A 45 -7.05 -3.65 12.65
N LEU A 46 -6.84 -4.20 11.45
CA LEU A 46 -7.26 -5.55 11.08
C LEU A 46 -6.16 -6.59 11.32
N VAL A 47 -4.93 -6.15 11.57
CA VAL A 47 -3.83 -7.02 11.99
C VAL A 47 -3.85 -7.09 13.51
N ASN A 48 -4.23 -8.24 14.07
CA ASN A 48 -4.07 -8.49 15.50
C ASN A 48 -2.58 -8.47 15.84
N GLY A 49 -2.19 -7.72 16.87
CA GLY A 49 -0.80 -7.38 17.19
C GLY A 49 0.16 -8.55 17.47
N ASP A 50 -0.35 -9.77 17.63
CA ASP A 50 0.43 -10.97 17.95
C ASP A 50 0.76 -11.86 16.74
N ASP A 51 0.23 -11.55 15.54
CA ASP A 51 0.45 -12.37 14.35
C ASP A 51 1.80 -12.02 13.68
N ALA A 52 2.90 -12.29 14.39
CA ALA A 52 4.26 -12.08 13.89
C ALA A 52 4.51 -12.79 12.54
N ASP A 53 3.83 -13.93 12.33
CA ASP A 53 3.82 -14.68 11.07
C ASP A 53 3.17 -13.90 9.92
N PHE A 54 2.21 -13.01 10.21
CA PHE A 54 1.61 -12.15 9.20
C PHE A 54 2.63 -11.17 8.62
N ILE A 55 3.43 -10.50 9.44
CA ILE A 55 4.46 -9.58 8.94
C ILE A 55 5.51 -10.35 8.13
N ASP A 56 5.90 -11.55 8.57
CA ASP A 56 6.96 -12.31 7.92
C ASP A 56 6.56 -12.86 6.54
N ARG A 57 5.29 -13.26 6.37
CA ARG A 57 4.71 -13.64 5.07
C ARG A 57 4.70 -12.49 4.05
N PHE A 58 4.77 -11.23 4.50
CA PHE A 58 4.72 -10.05 3.64
C PHE A 58 6.09 -9.51 3.23
N LYS A 59 7.17 -9.97 3.87
CA LYS A 59 8.55 -9.56 3.54
C LYS A 59 9.18 -10.34 2.39
N ARG A 60 8.49 -11.37 1.88
CA ARG A 60 8.98 -12.29 0.85
C ARG A 60 8.61 -11.86 -0.56
#